data_AF-A0A7Y1U9F8-F1
#
_entry.id   AF-A0A7Y1U9F8-F1
#
_cell.length_a   1.000
_cell.length_b   1.000
_cell.length_c   1.000
_cell.angle_alpha   90.00
_cell.angle_beta   90.00
_cell.angle_gamma   90.00
#
_symmetry.space_group_name_H-M   'P 1'
#
loop_
_entity.id
_entity.type
_entity.pdbx_description
1 polymer ?
#
loop_
_entity_poly.entity_id
_entity_poly.type
_entity_poly.pdbx_seq_one_letter_code
_entity_poly.pdbx_strand_id
1 'polypeptide(L)' 'MAKQEEKLSFYDVKSKKKFETDEFEVRKKGDRYFAVAKSESGPHECWRVLGKDQAAKLK' A
#
# COMPACT_ATOMS: atom_id res chain seq x y z
N MET A 1 21.21 -8.97 10.71
CA MET A 1 20.20 -7.93 11.03
C MET A 1 19.27 -7.83 9.84
N ALA A 2 18.10 -8.49 9.88
CA ALA A 2 17.14 -8.42 8.79
C ALA A 2 16.17 -7.27 9.09
N LYS A 3 16.34 -6.13 8.41
CA LYS A 3 15.21 -5.23 8.19
C LYS A 3 14.30 -6.00 7.23
N GLN A 4 13.25 -6.63 7.76
CA GLN A 4 12.13 -7.02 6.92
C GLN A 4 11.48 -5.69 6.51
N GLU A 5 11.92 -5.16 5.37
CA GLU A 5 11.11 -4.23 4.60
C GLU A 5 9.73 -4.89 4.47
N GLU A 6 8.73 -4.38 5.19
CA GLU A 6 7.35 -4.82 5.08
C GLU A 6 6.85 -4.38 3.72
N LYS A 7 7.26 -5.11 2.68
CA LYS A 7 6.80 -4.91 1.30
C LYS A 7 5.31 -5.12 1.31
N LEU A 8 4.57 -4.03 1.14
CA LEU A 8 3.14 -4.13 0.95
C LEU A 8 2.88 -4.46 -0.50
N SER A 9 2.09 -5.51 -0.72
CA SER A 9 1.55 -5.76 -2.04
C SER A 9 0.49 -4.70 -2.34
N PHE A 10 0.63 -3.97 -3.43
CA PHE A 10 -0.35 -3.04 -3.97
C PHE A 10 -1.03 -3.65 -5.19
N TYR A 11 -2.27 -3.24 -5.44
CA TYR A 11 -3.00 -3.62 -6.65
C TYR A 11 -3.21 -2.37 -7.49
N ASP A 12 -2.54 -2.31 -8.63
CA ASP A 12 -2.76 -1.26 -9.61
C ASP A 12 -4.02 -1.61 -10.41
N VAL A 13 -5.11 -0.87 -10.19
CA VAL A 13 -6.40 -1.08 -10.88
C VAL A 13 -6.30 -0.68 -12.36
N LYS A 14 -5.40 0.25 -12.71
CA LYS A 14 -5.18 0.71 -14.09
C LYS A 14 -4.40 -0.33 -14.87
N SER A 15 -3.33 -0.85 -14.28
CA SER A 15 -2.48 -1.88 -14.89
C SER A 15 -3.04 -3.30 -14.69
N LYS A 16 -4.05 -3.47 -13.82
CA LYS A 16 -4.60 -4.75 -13.33
C LYS A 16 -3.53 -5.72 -12.83
N LYS A 17 -2.42 -5.18 -12.32
CA LYS A 17 -1.25 -5.92 -11.85
C LYS A 17 -1.05 -5.70 -10.36
N LYS A 18 -0.56 -6.75 -9.71
CA LYS A 18 -0.06 -6.69 -8.34
C LYS A 18 1.42 -6.35 -8.40
N PHE A 19 1.87 -5.47 -7.53
CA PHE A 19 3.29 -5.19 -7.31
C PHE A 19 3.55 -5.08 -5.82
N GLU A 20 4.79 -5.24 -5.39
CA GLU A 20 5.16 -5.22 -3.98
C GLU A 20 6.17 -4.10 -3.79
N THR A 21 5.91 -3.21 -2.84
CA THR A 21 6.84 -2.13 -2.53
C THR A 21 6.86 -1.84 -1.03
N ASP A 22 8.05 -1.51 -0.55
CA ASP A 22 8.33 -1.01 0.79
C ASP A 22 8.21 0.53 0.87
N GLU A 23 8.22 1.22 -0.28
CA GLU A 23 8.04 2.67 -0.37
C GLU A 23 6.55 3.02 -0.52
N PHE A 24 5.86 3.09 0.61
CA PHE A 24 4.48 3.56 0.67
C PHE A 24 4.22 4.48 1.87
N GLU A 25 3.28 5.40 1.69
CA GLU A 25 2.81 6.30 2.73
C GLU A 25 1.43 5.86 3.23
N VAL A 26 1.28 5.64 4.54
CA VAL A 26 -0.03 5.37 5.13
C VAL A 26 -0.71 6.68 5.49
N ARG A 27 -1.76 7.05 4.74
CA ARG A 27 -2.64 8.17 5.04
C ARG A 27 -3.91 7.70 5.74
N LYS A 28 -4.20 8.28 6.89
CA LYS A 28 -5.49 8.06 7.57
C LYS A 28 -6.50 9.11 7.07
N LYS A 29 -7.66 8.66 6.59
CA LYS A 29 -8.77 9.55 6.23
C LYS A 29 -10.03 9.06 6.93
N GLY A 30 -10.40 9.73 8.03
CA GLY A 30 -11.47 9.31 8.93
C GLY A 30 -11.13 8.00 9.65
N ASP A 31 -12.03 7.03 9.59
CA ASP A 31 -11.90 5.69 10.19
C ASP A 31 -11.13 4.67 9.33
N ARG A 32 -10.66 5.07 8.15
CA ARG A 32 -9.96 4.18 7.22
C ARG A 32 -8.52 4.62 7.01
N TYR A 33 -7.66 3.62 6.85
CA TYR A 33 -6.27 3.79 6.48
C TYR A 33 -6.13 3.55 4.98
N PHE A 34 -5.28 4.33 4.33
CA PHE A 34 -5.00 4.25 2.90
C PHE A 34 -3.49 4.17 2.76
N ALA A 35 -2.99 3.06 2.24
CA ALA A 35 -1.60 2.98 1.84
C ALA A 35 -1.49 3.56 0.42
N VAL A 36 -0.63 4.56 0.25
CA VAL A 36 -0.37 5.24 -1.02
C VAL A 36 1.05 4.92 -1.43
N ALA A 37 1.21 4.18 -2.52
CA ALA A 37 2.51 3.82 -3.10
C ALA A 37 2.68 4.45 -4.47
N LYS A 38 3.92 4.69 -4.90
CA LYS A 38 4.20 5.02 -6.30
C LYS A 38 4.18 3.75 -7.15
N SER A 39 3.51 3.79 -8.30
CA SER A 39 3.48 2.67 -9.24
C SER A 39 4.84 2.54 -9.95
N GLU A 40 5.34 1.32 -10.14
CA GLU A 40 6.53 1.06 -10.97
C GLU A 40 6.27 1.37 -12.47
N SER A 41 5.01 1.33 -12.92
CA SER A 41 4.66 1.46 -14.34
C SER A 41 4.28 2.86 -14.78
N GLY A 42 4.27 3.87 -13.90
CA GLY A 42 3.96 5.25 -14.33
C GLY A 42 3.87 6.27 -13.20
N PRO A 43 3.58 7.55 -13.51
CA PRO A 43 3.51 8.65 -12.55
C PRO A 43 2.25 8.61 -11.67
N HIS A 44 1.59 7.46 -11.58
CA HIS A 44 0.32 7.31 -10.87
C HIS A 44 0.57 6.81 -9.46
N GLU A 45 -0.16 7.42 -8.51
CA GLU A 45 -0.19 6.96 -7.12
C GLU A 45 -1.20 5.82 -6.99
N CYS A 46 -0.76 4.68 -6.48
CA CYS A 46 -1.61 3.54 -6.18
C CYS A 46 -2.16 3.65 -4.77
N TRP A 47 -3.47 3.84 -4.66
CA TRP A 47 -4.17 3.97 -3.40
C TRP A 47 -4.81 2.63 -3.02
N ARG A 48 -4.29 2.01 -1.95
CA ARG A 48 -4.84 0.79 -1.37
C ARG A 48 -5.58 1.13 -0.09
N VAL A 49 -6.86 0.78 -0.02
CA VAL A 49 -7.63 0.89 1.22
C VAL A 49 -7.19 -0.23 2.15
N LEU A 50 -6.65 0.12 3.31
CA LEU A 50 -6.43 -0.78 4.43
C LEU A 50 -7.74 -0.82 5.22
N GLY A 51 -8.50 -1.90 5.04
CA GLY A 51 -9.68 -2.20 5.87
C GLY A 51 -9.30 -2.37 7.34
N LYS A 52 -10.29 -2.26 8.24
CA LYS A 52 -10.09 -2.39 9.70
C LYS A 52 -9.30 -3.67 10.06
N ASP A 53 -9.58 -4.78 9.39
CA ASP A 53 -8.90 -6.07 9.58
C ASP A 53 -7.43 -6.07 9.13
N GLN A 54 -7.08 -5.35 8.06
CA GLN A 54 -5.68 -5.22 7.62
C GLN A 54 -4.89 -4.24 8.49
N ALA A 55 -5.50 -3.11 8.87
CA ALA A 55 -4.87 -2.15 9.77
C ALA A 55 -4.66 -2.74 11.18
N ALA A 56 -5.55 -3.62 11.64
CA ALA A 56 -5.39 -4.32 12.93
C ALA A 56 -4.28 -5.38 12.90
N LYS A 57 -3.97 -5.97 11.73
CA LYS A 57 -2.85 -6.91 11.54
C LYS A 57 -1.49 -6.24 11.41
N LEU A 58 -1.48 -4.96 11.02
CA LEU A 58 -0.29 -4.12 10.88
C LEU A 58 -0.01 -3.28 12.14
N LYS A 59 -0.70 -3.56 13.26
CA LYS A 59 -0.55 -2.85 14.53
C LYS A 59 0.24 -3.70 15.53
#